data_AF-A0A7R6WM65-F1
#
_entry.id   AF-A0A7R6WM65-F1
#
_cell.length_a   1.000
_cell.length_b   1.000
_cell.length_c   1.000
_cell.angle_alpha   90.00
_cell.angle_beta   90.00
_cell.angle_gamma   90.00
#
_symmetry.space_group_name_H-M   'P 1'
#
loop_
_entity.id
_entity.type
_entity.pdbx_description
1 polymer ?
#
loop_
_entity_poly.entity_id
_entity_poly.type
_entity_poly.pdbx_seq_one_letter_code
_entity_poly.pdbx_strand_id
1 'polypeptide(L)'
;MTNETLHRGFMTEAARSAKAWYRTALGAVLLIEAAGAIALLVSPLGVSRLLALGDDVGTVWPRVAGLLLLLLVVYMLLGRTMPAAAKMSNILGFVARALLGILLIALCGRFAIVGAVWLVAAIVLAFFYFRYFQAEVMNRP
;
A
#
# COMPACT_ATOMS: atom_id res chain seq x y z
N MET A 1 -6.66 -16.69 39.81
CA MET A 1 -7.14 -15.64 38.88
C MET A 1 -5.96 -14.85 38.28
N THR A 2 -4.91 -15.52 37.79
CA THR A 2 -3.64 -14.84 37.44
C THR A 2 -3.15 -15.12 36.02
N ASN A 3 -3.41 -16.30 35.46
CA ASN A 3 -2.95 -16.62 34.10
C ASN A 3 -3.81 -15.97 32.99
N GLU A 4 -5.13 -15.94 33.13
CA GLU A 4 -6.02 -15.36 32.10
C GLU A 4 -5.87 -13.84 31.95
N THR A 5 -5.68 -13.12 33.07
CA THR A 5 -5.51 -11.66 33.08
C THR A 5 -4.17 -11.24 32.48
N LEU A 6 -3.09 -11.98 32.77
CA LEU A 6 -1.79 -11.80 32.11
C LEU A 6 -1.89 -12.08 30.61
N HIS A 7 -2.54 -13.18 30.21
CA HIS A 7 -2.68 -13.54 28.80
C HIS A 7 -3.47 -12.49 27.99
N ARG A 8 -4.56 -11.94 28.55
CA ARG A 8 -5.33 -10.84 27.93
C ARG A 8 -4.54 -9.53 27.83
N GLY A 9 -3.74 -9.20 28.84
CA GLY A 9 -2.86 -8.02 28.83
C GLY A 9 -1.81 -8.09 27.71
N PHE A 10 -1.12 -9.24 27.58
CA PHE A 10 -0.16 -9.47 26.49
C PHE A 10 -0.82 -9.43 25.10
N MET A 11 -2.01 -10.02 24.95
CA MET A 11 -2.75 -10.02 23.68
C MET A 11 -3.19 -8.59 23.26
N THR A 12 -3.57 -7.75 24.22
CA THR A 12 -3.97 -6.35 23.93
C THR A 12 -2.78 -5.44 23.59
N GLU A 13 -1.60 -5.67 24.15
CA GLU A 13 -0.36 -4.99 23.76
C GLU A 13 0.17 -5.47 22.41
N ALA A 14 0.08 -6.77 22.11
CA ALA A 14 0.41 -7.33 20.81
C ALA A 14 -0.50 -6.78 19.70
N ALA A 15 -1.81 -6.63 19.95
CA ALA A 15 -2.73 -6.03 18.99
C ALA A 15 -2.44 -4.53 18.75
N ARG A 16 -2.08 -3.78 19.80
CA ARG A 16 -1.70 -2.36 19.68
C ARG A 16 -0.40 -2.17 18.89
N SER A 17 0.63 -2.97 19.17
CA SER A 17 1.89 -2.93 18.44
C SER A 17 1.73 -3.34 16.98
N ALA A 18 0.97 -4.40 16.68
CA ALA A 18 0.66 -4.82 15.31
C ALA A 18 -0.09 -3.72 14.52
N LYS A 19 -1.04 -3.03 15.17
CA LYS A 19 -1.75 -1.87 14.59
C LYS A 19 -0.81 -0.72 14.27
N ALA A 20 0.14 -0.42 15.16
CA ALA A 20 1.13 0.63 14.95
C ALA A 20 2.04 0.30 13.75
N TRP A 21 2.56 -0.93 13.69
CA TRP A 21 3.37 -1.41 12.57
C TRP A 21 2.63 -1.34 11.24
N TYR A 22 1.38 -1.81 11.19
CA TYR A 22 0.54 -1.69 10.01
C TYR A 22 0.34 -0.23 9.58
N ARG A 23 0.02 0.67 10.52
CA ARG A 23 -0.15 2.10 10.21
C ARG A 23 1.15 2.74 9.73
N THR A 24 2.30 2.34 10.24
CA THR A 24 3.61 2.85 9.81
C THR A 24 3.95 2.34 8.41
N ALA A 25 3.79 1.04 8.14
CA ALA A 25 4.02 0.45 6.83
C ALA A 25 3.10 1.07 5.76
N LEU A 26 1.80 1.18 6.06
CA LEU A 26 0.86 1.87 5.17
C LEU A 26 1.23 3.34 4.96
N GLY A 27 1.65 4.04 6.01
CA GLY A 27 2.12 5.43 5.89
C GLY A 27 3.34 5.57 4.97
N ALA A 28 4.32 4.67 5.09
CA ALA A 28 5.51 4.66 4.25
C ALA A 28 5.17 4.39 2.78
N VAL A 29 4.31 3.39 2.51
CA VAL A 29 3.85 3.09 1.14
C VAL A 29 3.12 4.30 0.54
N LEU A 30 2.20 4.92 1.30
CA LEU A 30 1.46 6.08 0.82
C LEU A 30 2.36 7.29 0.56
N LEU A 31 3.42 7.49 1.35
CA LEU A 31 4.40 8.55 1.10
C LEU A 31 5.16 8.32 -0.22
N ILE A 32 5.59 7.08 -0.48
CA ILE A 32 6.29 6.73 -1.73
C ILE A 32 5.34 6.90 -2.93
N GLU A 33 4.09 6.45 -2.81
CA GLU A 33 3.09 6.62 -3.86
C GLU A 33 2.74 8.09 -4.10
N ALA A 34 2.64 8.90 -3.04
CA ALA A 34 2.42 10.34 -3.17
C ALA A 34 3.59 11.04 -3.86
N ALA A 35 4.83 10.68 -3.50
CA ALA A 35 6.02 11.22 -4.16
C ALA A 35 6.06 10.82 -5.64
N GLY A 36 5.74 9.58 -5.97
CA GLY A 36 5.61 9.11 -7.36
C GLY A 36 4.51 9.83 -8.13
N ALA A 37 3.35 10.03 -7.52
CA ALA A 37 2.24 10.78 -8.10
C ALA A 37 2.62 12.23 -8.39
N ILE A 38 3.25 12.91 -7.43
CA ILE A 38 3.74 14.29 -7.61
C ILE A 38 4.79 14.34 -8.72
N ALA A 39 5.73 13.39 -8.76
CA ALA A 39 6.73 13.33 -9.81
C ALA A 39 6.10 13.18 -11.21
N LEU A 40 5.06 12.35 -11.35
CA LEU A 40 4.30 12.18 -12.59
C LEU A 40 3.55 13.46 -13.00
N LEU A 41 3.10 14.29 -12.05
CA LEU A 41 2.40 15.54 -12.31
C LEU A 41 3.36 16.67 -12.69
N VAL A 42 4.44 16.83 -11.93
CA VAL A 42 5.42 17.92 -12.07
C VAL A 42 6.37 17.66 -13.24
N SER A 43 6.89 16.44 -13.36
CA SER A 43 7.89 16.08 -14.36
C SER A 43 7.50 14.79 -15.11
N PRO A 44 6.37 14.80 -15.86
CA PRO A 44 5.91 13.62 -16.59
C PRO A 44 6.97 13.10 -17.57
N LEU A 45 7.66 13.98 -18.30
CA LEU A 45 8.72 13.59 -19.24
C LEU A 45 9.97 13.08 -18.51
N GLY A 46 10.32 13.66 -17.35
CA GLY A 46 11.45 13.19 -16.55
C GLY A 46 11.20 11.77 -16.02
N VAL A 47 9.99 11.50 -15.54
CA VAL A 47 9.59 10.16 -15.11
C VAL A 47 9.50 9.21 -16.30
N SER A 48 8.93 9.63 -17.43
CA SER A 48 8.93 8.82 -18.66
C SER A 48 10.33 8.47 -19.12
N ARG A 49 11.29 9.40 -19.10
CA ARG A 49 12.69 9.15 -19.44
C ARG A 49 13.40 8.25 -18.44
N LEU A 50 13.16 8.44 -17.14
CA LEU A 50 13.75 7.62 -16.08
C LEU A 50 13.24 6.18 -16.14
N LEU A 51 11.97 5.99 -16.46
CA LEU A 51 11.36 4.69 -16.74
C LEU A 51 11.61 4.22 -18.19
N ALA A 52 12.24 5.08 -18.99
CA ALA A 52 12.50 4.96 -20.41
C ALA A 52 11.31 4.39 -21.21
N LEU A 53 10.14 4.92 -20.86
CA LEU A 53 8.93 4.95 -21.65
C LEU A 53 9.24 5.87 -22.83
N GLY A 54 9.29 5.34 -24.05
CA GLY A 54 9.76 6.06 -25.23
C GLY A 54 9.19 7.48 -25.34
N ASP A 55 9.93 8.38 -25.98
CA ASP A 55 9.58 9.81 -26.06
C ASP A 55 8.22 10.08 -26.76
N ASP A 56 7.64 9.08 -27.42
CA ASP A 56 6.32 9.12 -28.06
C ASP A 56 5.15 9.14 -27.05
N VAL A 57 5.39 8.79 -25.78
CA VAL A 57 4.36 8.86 -24.74
C VAL A 57 4.17 10.32 -24.32
N GLY A 58 3.23 11.00 -24.97
CA GLY A 58 2.85 12.37 -24.63
C GLY A 58 2.54 12.56 -23.14
N THR A 59 2.67 13.79 -22.63
CA THR A 59 2.60 14.09 -21.18
C THR A 59 1.24 13.87 -20.53
N VAL A 60 0.19 13.63 -21.32
CA VAL A 60 -1.19 13.46 -20.83
C VAL A 60 -1.31 12.17 -20.00
N TRP A 61 -0.84 11.03 -20.52
CA TRP A 61 -0.99 9.74 -19.87
C TRP A 61 -0.24 9.63 -18.53
N PRO A 62 1.04 10.06 -18.42
CA PRO A 62 1.73 10.10 -17.13
C PRO A 62 1.02 10.99 -16.11
N ARG A 63 0.49 12.15 -16.52
CA ARG A 63 -0.26 13.05 -15.62
C ARG A 63 -1.57 12.45 -15.13
N VAL A 64 -2.32 11.78 -16.01
CA VAL A 64 -3.54 11.06 -15.62
C VAL A 64 -3.21 9.93 -14.64
N ALA A 65 -2.15 9.17 -14.90
CA ALA A 65 -1.66 8.15 -13.97
C ALA A 65 -1.28 8.76 -12.60
N GLY A 66 -0.60 9.91 -12.60
CA GLY A 66 -0.26 10.66 -11.39
C GLY A 66 -1.49 11.10 -10.61
N LEU A 67 -2.52 11.65 -11.27
CA LEU A 67 -3.79 12.05 -10.64
C LEU A 67 -4.52 10.86 -10.02
N LEU A 68 -4.64 9.75 -10.75
CA LEU A 68 -5.29 8.54 -10.26
C LEU A 68 -4.55 7.94 -9.06
N LEU A 69 -3.21 7.95 -9.10
CA LEU A 69 -2.38 7.50 -7.99
C LEU A 69 -2.60 8.40 -6.75
N LEU A 70 -2.64 9.72 -6.94
CA LEU A 70 -2.89 10.66 -5.84
C LEU A 70 -4.28 10.46 -5.22
N LEU A 71 -5.31 10.23 -6.04
CA LEU A 71 -6.66 9.92 -5.59
C LEU A 71 -6.69 8.62 -4.77
N LEU A 72 -5.97 7.59 -5.22
CA LEU A 72 -5.82 6.32 -4.49
C LEU A 72 -5.13 6.54 -3.15
N VAL A 73 -4.06 7.36 -3.10
CA VAL A 73 -3.38 7.72 -1.85
C VAL A 73 -4.35 8.38 -0.88
N VAL A 74 -5.14 9.36 -1.34
CA VAL A 74 -6.12 10.05 -0.49
C VAL A 74 -7.17 9.08 0.04
N TYR A 75 -7.71 8.22 -0.81
CA TYR A 75 -8.68 7.20 -0.41
C TYR A 75 -8.12 6.24 0.65
N MET A 76 -6.88 5.78 0.47
CA MET A 76 -6.20 4.91 1.42
C MET A 76 -5.82 5.62 2.72
N LEU A 77 -5.47 6.91 2.65
CA LEU A 77 -5.17 7.74 3.81
C LEU A 77 -6.41 7.91 4.70
N LEU A 78 -7.58 8.10 4.09
CA LEU A 78 -8.86 8.09 4.81
C LEU A 78 -9.09 6.73 5.48
N GLY A 79 -8.85 5.62 4.76
CA GLY A 79 -8.92 4.26 5.31
C GLY A 79 -7.95 3.97 6.47
N ARG A 80 -6.80 4.66 6.51
CA ARG A 80 -5.78 4.52 7.59
C ARG A 80 -6.29 4.99 8.95
N THR A 81 -7.26 5.89 8.99
CA THR A 81 -7.84 6.42 10.24
C THR A 81 -8.76 5.40 10.93
N MET A 82 -9.48 4.58 10.14
CA MET A 82 -10.44 3.58 10.64
C MET A 82 -10.18 2.18 10.03
N PRO A 83 -9.06 1.51 10.38
CA PRO A 83 -8.66 0.25 9.74
C PRO A 83 -9.66 -0.90 9.97
N ALA A 84 -10.42 -0.86 11.07
CA ALA A 84 -11.42 -1.88 11.40
C ALA A 84 -12.73 -1.73 10.59
N ALA A 85 -13.09 -0.51 10.18
CA ALA A 85 -14.24 -0.26 9.30
C ALA A 85 -13.86 -0.40 7.82
N ALA A 86 -12.60 -0.12 7.49
CA ALA A 86 -12.08 -0.13 6.12
C ALA A 86 -11.45 -1.48 5.70
N LYS A 87 -11.91 -2.63 6.24
CA LYS A 87 -11.34 -3.96 5.92
C LYS A 87 -11.34 -4.23 4.42
N MET A 88 -12.50 -4.01 3.77
CA MET A 88 -12.63 -4.18 2.33
C MET A 88 -11.72 -3.24 1.54
N SER A 89 -11.62 -1.97 1.93
CA SER A 89 -10.73 -1.01 1.27
C SER A 89 -9.25 -1.40 1.40
N ASN A 90 -8.83 -1.91 2.55
CA ASN A 90 -7.45 -2.38 2.75
C ASN A 90 -7.17 -3.62 1.88
N ILE A 91 -8.10 -4.57 1.83
CA ILE A 91 -8.00 -5.78 0.99
C ILE A 91 -7.92 -5.41 -0.49
N LEU A 92 -8.89 -4.62 -0.96
CA LEU A 92 -8.88 -4.10 -2.32
C LEU A 92 -7.59 -3.33 -2.62
N GLY A 93 -7.03 -2.64 -1.62
CA GLY A 93 -5.80 -1.88 -1.75
C GLY A 93 -4.57 -2.70 -2.07
N PHE A 94 -4.31 -3.79 -1.33
CA PHE A 94 -3.17 -4.65 -1.65
C PHE A 94 -3.45 -5.57 -2.84
N VAL A 95 -4.71 -5.99 -3.07
CA VAL A 95 -5.09 -6.76 -4.26
C VAL A 95 -4.89 -5.94 -5.53
N ALA A 96 -5.36 -4.68 -5.55
CA ALA A 96 -5.15 -3.79 -6.68
C ALA A 96 -3.64 -3.57 -6.94
N ARG A 97 -2.85 -3.37 -5.89
CA ARG A 97 -1.38 -3.26 -6.00
C ARG A 97 -0.74 -4.52 -6.57
N ALA A 98 -1.17 -5.71 -6.12
CA ALA A 98 -0.66 -6.98 -6.62
C ALA A 98 -1.03 -7.19 -8.09
N LEU A 99 -2.30 -6.95 -8.47
CA LEU A 99 -2.75 -7.05 -9.86
C LEU A 99 -2.02 -6.07 -10.78
N LEU A 100 -1.84 -4.82 -10.34
CA LEU A 100 -1.07 -3.82 -11.08
C LEU A 100 0.39 -4.25 -11.21
N GLY A 101 1.00 -4.75 -10.13
CA GLY A 101 2.36 -5.26 -10.14
C GLY A 101 2.55 -6.42 -11.11
N ILE A 102 1.64 -7.40 -11.09
CA ILE A 102 1.62 -8.54 -12.03
C ILE A 102 1.44 -8.05 -13.46
N LEU A 103 0.50 -7.14 -13.71
CA LEU A 103 0.27 -6.59 -15.05
C LEU A 103 1.52 -5.89 -15.58
N LEU A 104 2.17 -5.07 -14.76
CA LEU A 104 3.41 -4.37 -15.11
C LEU A 104 4.57 -5.32 -15.38
N ILE A 105 4.69 -6.42 -14.63
CA ILE A 105 5.68 -7.46 -14.90
C ILE A 105 5.34 -8.22 -16.20
N ALA A 106 4.07 -8.55 -16.42
CA ALA A 106 3.61 -9.30 -17.59
C ALA A 106 3.76 -8.51 -18.89
N LEU A 107 3.61 -7.18 -18.84
CA LEU A 107 3.95 -6.27 -19.94
C LEU A 107 5.45 -6.29 -20.31
N CYS A 108 6.27 -7.00 -19.51
CA CYS A 108 7.69 -7.26 -19.72
C CYS A 108 8.58 -6.02 -19.82
N GLY A 109 9.89 -6.23 -19.84
CA GLY A 109 10.89 -5.17 -20.02
C GLY A 109 11.02 -4.25 -18.80
N ARG A 110 10.98 -2.93 -19.03
CA ARG A 110 11.34 -1.89 -18.04
C ARG A 110 10.30 -1.68 -16.95
N PHE A 111 9.06 -2.10 -17.21
CA PHE A 111 7.97 -2.08 -16.22
C PHE A 111 8.13 -3.15 -15.14
N ALA A 112 8.99 -4.16 -15.35
CA ALA A 112 9.18 -5.25 -14.39
C ALA A 112 9.68 -4.75 -13.03
N ILE A 113 10.58 -3.76 -13.01
CA ILE A 113 11.09 -3.18 -11.76
C ILE A 113 9.98 -2.43 -11.01
N VAL A 114 9.22 -1.61 -11.74
CA VAL A 114 8.07 -0.91 -11.17
C VAL A 114 7.07 -1.92 -10.62
N GLY A 115 6.70 -2.92 -11.42
CA GLY A 115 5.79 -3.98 -11.01
C GLY A 115 6.26 -4.76 -9.79
N ALA A 116 7.56 -5.04 -9.69
CA ALA A 116 8.17 -5.68 -8.52
C ALA A 116 8.04 -4.82 -7.26
N VAL A 117 8.27 -3.50 -7.35
CA VAL A 117 8.07 -2.58 -6.22
C VAL A 117 6.61 -2.59 -5.75
N TRP A 118 5.65 -2.57 -6.67
CA TRP A 118 4.22 -2.65 -6.37
C TRP A 118 3.84 -3.97 -5.71
N LEU A 119 4.41 -5.09 -6.17
CA LEU A 119 4.24 -6.41 -5.57
C LEU A 119 4.84 -6.50 -4.17
N VAL A 120 6.05 -6.00 -3.96
CA VAL A 120 6.69 -5.96 -2.64
C VAL A 120 5.85 -5.12 -1.68
N ALA A 121 5.37 -3.95 -2.11
CA ALA A 121 4.47 -3.13 -1.29
C ALA A 121 3.18 -3.88 -0.93
N ALA A 122 2.56 -4.56 -1.90
CA ALA A 122 1.37 -5.38 -1.65
C ALA A 122 1.62 -6.50 -0.63
N ILE A 123 2.73 -7.23 -0.77
CA ILE A 123 3.10 -8.33 0.12
C ILE A 123 3.38 -7.81 1.53
N VAL A 124 4.15 -6.73 1.67
CA VAL A 124 4.47 -6.12 2.97
C VAL A 124 3.19 -5.67 3.67
N LEU A 125 2.30 -4.98 2.95
CA LEU A 125 1.01 -4.55 3.52
C LEU A 125 0.12 -5.72 3.90
N ALA A 126 0.02 -6.74 3.04
CA ALA A 126 -0.75 -7.95 3.32
C ALA A 126 -0.22 -8.69 4.55
N PHE A 127 1.10 -8.80 4.69
CA PHE A 127 1.76 -9.42 5.84
C PHE A 127 1.42 -8.69 7.15
N PHE A 128 1.63 -7.37 7.20
CA PHE A 128 1.32 -6.59 8.39
C PHE A 128 -0.19 -6.54 8.69
N TYR A 129 -1.04 -6.51 7.66
CA TYR A 129 -2.48 -6.57 7.81
C TYR A 129 -2.94 -7.92 8.37
N PHE A 130 -2.37 -9.03 7.90
CA PHE A 130 -2.67 -10.36 8.39
C PHE A 130 -2.27 -10.53 9.86
N ARG A 131 -1.08 -10.04 10.25
CA ARG A 131 -0.67 -10.03 11.66
C ARG A 131 -1.61 -9.21 12.54
N TYR A 132 -2.04 -8.04 12.05
CA TYR A 132 -3.03 -7.21 12.74
C TYR A 132 -4.38 -7.93 12.86
N PHE A 133 -4.86 -8.56 11.79
CA PHE A 133 -6.13 -9.27 11.76
C PHE A 133 -6.14 -10.49 12.69
N GLN A 134 -5.06 -11.29 12.70
CA GLN A 134 -4.90 -12.39 13.65
C GLN A 134 -4.94 -11.90 15.10
N ALA A 135 -4.21 -10.83 15.42
CA ALA A 135 -4.23 -10.24 16.76
C ALA A 135 -5.61 -9.67 17.13
N GLU A 136 -6.36 -9.12 16.17
CA GLU A 136 -7.71 -8.62 16.41
C GLU A 136 -8.72 -9.75 16.63
N VAL A 137 -8.62 -10.86 15.89
CA VAL A 137 -9.51 -12.04 16.04
C VAL A 137 -9.24 -12.77 17.36
N MET A 138 -7.98 -12.97 17.72
CA MET A 138 -7.59 -13.63 18.99
C MET A 138 -7.98 -12.83 20.24
N ASN A 139 -8.26 -11.54 20.08
CA ASN A 139 -8.64 -10.65 21.17
C ASN A 139 -10.16 -10.43 21.27
N ARG A 140 -10.96 -11.11 20.43
CA ARG A 140 -12.43 -11.15 20.58
C ARG A 140 -12.80 -12.30 21.53
N PRO A 141 -13.55 -12.02 22.62
CA PRO A 141 -13.94 -13.02 23.60
C PRO A 141 -14.92 -14.05 23.02
#